data_AF-A0A1H5UCD4-F1
#
_entry.id   AF-A0A1H5UCD4-F1
#
_cell.length_a   1.000
_cell.length_b   1.000
_cell.length_c   1.000
_cell.angle_alpha   90.00
_cell.angle_beta   90.00
_cell.angle_gamma   90.00
#
_symmetry.space_group_name_H-M   'P 1'
#
loop_
_entity.id
_entity.type
_entity.pdbx_description
1 polymer ?
#
loop_
_entity_poly.entity_id
_entity_poly.type
_entity_poly.pdbx_seq_one_letter_code
_entity_poly.pdbx_strand_id
1 'polypeptide(L)'
;MQITEIPHFIIHAGIFSQEDLEQLARIDRVPTDQEIDAFQFEPEVQELLNAFIGDETTRRTHQLLKAKEYLAHGELEKAWKMALL
;
A
#
# COMPACT_ATOMS: atom_id res chain seq x y z
N MET A 1 -12.87 -19.29 0.72
CA MET A 1 -12.41 -17.97 0.27
C MET A 1 -11.63 -17.39 1.43
N GLN A 2 -10.31 -17.23 1.30
CA GLN A 2 -9.54 -16.56 2.34
C GLN A 2 -9.77 -15.07 2.14
N ILE A 3 -10.59 -14.47 3.01
CA ILE A 3 -10.82 -13.04 3.00
C ILE A 3 -9.67 -12.48 3.83
N THR A 4 -8.66 -11.95 3.16
CA THR A 4 -7.60 -11.21 3.84
C THR A 4 -8.23 -9.97 4.47
N GLU A 5 -8.12 -9.85 5.80
CA GLU A 5 -8.68 -8.72 6.54
C GLU A 5 -7.91 -7.44 6.19
N ILE A 6 -8.54 -6.59 5.39
CA ILE A 6 -7.98 -5.29 5.03
C ILE A 6 -8.06 -4.36 6.25
N PRO A 7 -6.94 -3.75 6.68
CA PRO A 7 -6.95 -2.81 7.79
C PRO A 7 -7.95 -1.67 7.59
N HIS A 8 -8.64 -1.30 8.67
CA HIS A 8 -9.62 -0.22 8.67
C HIS A 8 -9.07 1.10 8.10
N PHE A 9 -7.80 1.43 8.37
CA PHE A 9 -7.22 2.69 7.87
C PHE A 9 -7.12 2.73 6.33
N ILE A 10 -6.99 1.58 5.66
CA ILE A 10 -6.98 1.50 4.19
C ILE A 10 -8.40 1.70 3.65
N ILE A 11 -9.39 1.05 4.27
CA ILE A 11 -10.81 1.15 3.91
C ILE A 11 -11.31 2.59 4.11
N HIS A 12 -10.96 3.20 5.25
CA HIS A 12 -11.41 4.54 5.62
C HIS A 12 -10.55 5.67 5.03
N ALA A 13 -9.46 5.37 4.31
CA ALA A 13 -8.64 6.39 3.67
C ALA A 13 -9.37 7.14 2.54
N GLY A 14 -10.43 6.56 1.98
CA GLY A 14 -11.17 7.15 0.84
C GLY A 14 -10.39 7.15 -0.48
N ILE A 15 -9.24 6.49 -0.54
CA ILE A 15 -8.38 6.38 -1.73
C ILE A 15 -8.76 5.18 -2.60
N PHE A 16 -9.07 4.06 -1.96
CA PHE A 16 -9.44 2.81 -2.61
C PHE A 16 -10.94 2.75 -2.86
N SER A 17 -11.31 2.41 -4.09
CA SER A 17 -12.68 2.12 -4.50
C SER A 17 -13.09 0.72 -4.01
N GLN A 18 -14.38 0.40 -4.07
CA GLN A 18 -14.85 -0.94 -3.70
C GLN A 18 -14.13 -2.05 -4.49
N GLU A 19 -13.96 -1.85 -5.80
CA GLU A 19 -13.24 -2.78 -6.68
C GLU A 19 -11.77 -2.95 -6.27
N ASP A 20 -11.11 -1.86 -5.87
CA ASP A 20 -9.73 -1.88 -5.38
C ASP A 20 -9.61 -2.74 -4.11
N LEU A 21 -10.55 -2.56 -3.17
CA LEU A 21 -10.60 -3.33 -1.93
C LEU A 21 -10.88 -4.82 -2.21
N GLU A 22 -11.80 -5.13 -3.12
CA GLU A 22 -12.04 -6.50 -3.55
C GLU A 22 -10.82 -7.14 -4.19
N GLN A 23 -10.02 -6.36 -4.93
CA GLN A 23 -8.78 -6.84 -5.54
C GLN A 23 -7.68 -7.05 -4.48
N LEU A 24 -7.50 -6.12 -3.54
CA LEU A 24 -6.57 -6.27 -2.41
C LEU A 24 -6.89 -7.50 -1.57
N ALA A 25 -8.18 -7.80 -1.36
CA ALA A 25 -8.63 -8.96 -0.60
C ALA A 25 -8.32 -10.30 -1.29
N ARG A 26 -7.97 -10.29 -2.60
CA ARG A 26 -7.57 -11.50 -3.35
C ARG A 26 -6.10 -11.88 -3.15
N ILE A 27 -5.37 -11.17 -2.29
CA ILE A 27 -3.96 -11.48 -2.05
C ILE A 27 -3.81 -12.88 -1.45
N ASP A 28 -2.93 -13.66 -2.05
CA ASP A 28 -2.64 -15.03 -1.62
C ASP A 28 -1.84 -15.04 -0.31
N ARG A 29 -0.90 -14.10 -0.18
CA ARG A 29 -0.07 -13.93 1.02
C ARG A 29 0.15 -12.45 1.33
N VAL A 30 -0.26 -12.01 2.51
CA VAL A 30 0.09 -10.68 3.03
C VAL A 30 1.61 -10.61 3.24
N PRO A 31 2.29 -9.53 2.82
CA PRO A 31 3.72 -9.37 3.04
C PRO A 31 4.04 -9.35 4.54
N THR A 32 5.18 -9.95 4.91
CA THR A 32 5.66 -9.95 6.31
C THR A 32 6.30 -8.61 6.67
N ASP A 33 6.42 -8.30 7.97
CA ASP A 33 7.07 -7.07 8.44
C ASP A 33 8.47 -6.89 7.86
N GLN A 34 9.25 -7.98 7.75
CA GLN A 34 10.58 -7.94 7.14
C GLN A 34 10.54 -7.56 5.65
N GLU A 35 9.52 -8.01 4.91
CA GLU A 35 9.37 -7.66 3.51
C GLU A 35 8.86 -6.23 3.31
N ILE A 36 8.04 -5.74 4.22
CA ILE A 36 7.56 -4.36 4.24
C ILE A 36 8.74 -3.43 4.57
N ASP A 37 9.53 -3.78 5.59
CA ASP A 37 10.73 -3.03 5.96
C ASP A 37 11.74 -3.01 4.81
N ALA A 38 11.98 -4.16 4.14
CA ALA A 38 12.84 -4.21 2.96
C ALA A 38 12.31 -3.33 1.81
N PHE A 39 10.99 -3.21 1.67
CA PHE A 39 10.36 -2.44 0.60
C PHE A 39 10.61 -0.93 0.72
N GLN A 40 10.83 -0.42 1.93
CA GLN A 40 11.15 0.99 2.15
C GLN A 40 12.48 1.41 1.51
N PHE A 41 13.36 0.45 1.22
CA PHE A 41 14.67 0.68 0.59
C PHE A 41 14.63 0.60 -0.93
N GLU A 42 13.49 0.26 -1.53
CA GLU A 42 13.34 0.33 -2.99
C GLU A 42 13.48 1.78 -3.45
N PRO A 43 14.22 2.06 -4.54
CA PRO A 43 14.54 3.43 -4.94
C PRO A 43 13.30 4.28 -5.15
N GLU A 44 12.26 3.74 -5.79
CA GLU A 44 11.00 4.46 -6.02
C GLU A 44 10.26 4.80 -4.72
N VAL A 45 10.30 3.90 -3.73
CA VAL A 45 9.67 4.11 -2.42
C VAL A 45 10.48 5.13 -1.64
N GLN A 46 11.81 5.03 -1.65
CA GLN A 46 12.68 6.02 -1.02
C GLN A 46 12.50 7.41 -1.61
N GLU A 47 12.39 7.53 -2.93
CA GLU A 47 12.13 8.81 -3.59
C GLU A 47 10.82 9.42 -3.12
N LEU A 48 9.75 8.62 -3.04
CA LEU A 48 8.46 9.07 -2.50
C LEU A 48 8.58 9.48 -1.03
N LEU A 49 9.16 8.64 -0.17
CA LEU A 49 9.31 8.94 1.25
C LEU A 49 10.14 10.20 1.48
N ASN A 50 11.23 10.37 0.71
CA ASN A 50 12.10 11.53 0.78
C ASN A 50 11.41 12.82 0.27
N ALA A 51 10.56 12.72 -0.75
CA ALA A 51 9.81 13.84 -1.29
C ALA A 51 8.82 14.47 -0.29
N PHE A 52 8.37 13.70 0.70
CA PHE A 52 7.41 14.13 1.73
C PHE A 52 8.02 14.16 3.15
N ILE A 53 9.34 14.25 3.28
CA ILE A 53 9.99 14.46 4.59
C ILE A 53 9.48 15.77 5.20
N GLY A 54 8.90 15.68 6.39
CA GLY A 54 8.36 16.82 7.13
C GLY A 54 6.86 17.10 6.88
N ASP A 55 6.21 16.38 5.94
CA ASP A 55 4.76 16.50 5.69
C ASP A 55 4.09 15.12 5.74
N GLU A 56 3.83 14.63 6.96
CA GLU A 56 3.35 13.27 7.20
C GLU A 56 1.93 13.02 6.67
N THR A 57 1.08 14.07 6.65
CA THR A 57 -0.30 13.99 6.13
C THR A 57 -0.28 13.74 4.62
N THR A 58 0.55 14.51 3.91
CA THR A 58 0.70 14.35 2.46
C THR A 58 1.41 13.04 2.14
N ARG A 59 2.46 12.68 2.89
CA ARG A 59 3.17 11.39 2.76
C ARG A 59 2.20 10.22 2.78
N ARG A 60 1.32 10.14 3.79
CA ARG A 60 0.39 9.02 3.94
C ARG A 60 -0.61 8.93 2.78
N THR A 61 -1.07 10.08 2.29
CA THR A 61 -1.97 10.13 1.13
C THR A 61 -1.28 9.62 -0.13
N HIS A 62 -0.07 10.12 -0.41
CA HIS A 62 0.71 9.69 -1.57
C HIS A 62 1.15 8.22 -1.50
N GLN A 63 1.47 7.73 -0.31
CA GLN A 63 1.78 6.33 -0.09
C GLN A 63 0.60 5.42 -0.47
N LEU A 64 -0.61 5.76 -0.02
CA LEU A 64 -1.82 4.99 -0.38
C LEU A 64 -2.19 5.15 -1.86
N LEU A 65 -1.95 6.32 -2.45
CA LEU A 65 -2.10 6.50 -3.90
C LEU A 65 -1.14 5.62 -4.69
N LYS A 66 0.13 5.56 -4.28
CA LYS A 66 1.13 4.69 -4.90
C LYS A 66 0.77 3.21 -4.73
N ALA A 67 0.25 2.83 -3.57
CA ALA A 67 -0.31 1.50 -3.35
C ALA A 67 -1.43 1.17 -4.34
N LYS A 68 -2.33 2.12 -4.60
CA LYS A 68 -3.39 2.00 -5.61
C LYS A 68 -2.82 1.90 -7.03
N GLU A 69 -1.74 2.60 -7.35
CA GLU A 69 -1.05 2.42 -8.64
C GLU A 69 -0.51 0.99 -8.79
N TYR A 70 0.20 0.46 -7.79
CA TYR A 70 0.67 -0.93 -7.82
C TYR A 70 -0.48 -1.92 -8.02
N LEU A 71 -1.61 -1.69 -7.35
CA LEU A 71 -2.82 -2.49 -7.50
C LEU A 71 -3.35 -2.47 -8.94
N ALA A 72 -3.40 -1.30 -9.56
CA ALA A 72 -3.81 -1.12 -10.96
C ALA A 72 -2.85 -1.81 -11.94
N HIS A 73 -1.56 -1.92 -11.59
CA HIS A 73 -0.56 -2.67 -12.35
C HIS A 73 -0.62 -4.19 -12.10
N GLY A 74 -1.51 -4.67 -11.22
CA GLY A 74 -1.59 -6.07 -10.84
C GLY A 74 -0.53 -6.51 -9.83
N GLU A 75 0.27 -5.59 -9.31
CA GLU A 75 1.31 -5.83 -8.32
C GLU A 75 0.74 -5.80 -6.90
N LEU A 76 -0.11 -6.78 -6.60
CA LEU A 76 -0.87 -6.85 -5.35
C LEU A 76 0.01 -6.87 -4.10
N GLU A 77 1.10 -7.62 -4.14
CA GLU A 77 2.06 -7.68 -3.02
C GLU A 77 2.71 -6.31 -2.76
N LYS A 78 3.08 -5.57 -3.81
CA LYS A 78 3.66 -4.22 -3.66
C LYS A 78 2.64 -3.22 -3.17
N ALA A 79 1.39 -3.31 -3.63
CA ALA A 79 0.29 -2.48 -3.13
C ALA A 79 0.13 -2.64 -1.62
N TRP A 80 0.15 -3.88 -1.13
CA TRP A 80 0.10 -4.16 0.31
C TRP A 80 1.34 -3.68 1.06
N LYS A 81 2.55 -3.91 0.53
CA LYS A 81 3.79 -3.40 1.14
C LYS A 81 3.77 -1.88 1.27
N MET A 82 3.37 -1.18 0.22
CA MET A 82 3.26 0.28 0.23
C MET A 82 2.17 0.76 1.19
N ALA A 83 1.01 0.12 1.22
CA ALA A 83 -0.10 0.55 2.08
C ALA A 83 0.16 0.32 3.58
N LEU A 84 0.99 -0.68 3.94
CA LEU A 84 1.32 -1.03 5.31
C LEU A 84 2.58 -0.37 5.86
N LEU A 85 3.40 0.24 5.01
CA LEU A 85 4.62 0.95 5.39
C LEU A 85 4.37 2.14 6.32
#